data_AF-A0A8S2EGY2-F1
#
_entry.id   AF-A0A8S2EGY2-F1
#
_cell.length_a   1.000
_cell.length_b   1.000
_cell.length_c   1.000
_cell.angle_alpha   90.00
_cell.angle_beta   90.00
_cell.angle_gamma   90.00
#
_symmetry.space_group_name_H-M   'P 1'
#
loop_
_entity.id
_entity.type
_entity.pdbx_description
1 polymer ?
#
loop_
_entity_poly.entity_id
_entity_poly.type
_entity_poly.pdbx_seq_one_letter_code
_entity_poly.pdbx_strand_id
1 'polypeptide(L)'
;SLQNLAFSMDKHISMPLSILIHNKNLQLSTNIQHRQDFEDVLKKGHEIVEYTKQEYMKTFETSGPTPIFYAAHNDYIIELTGVNGMLSKYHYSILPSLLQGMEESEIEIIEGICSSLQCLAQIAQEQHEQRQHSLKSFVLTSSNLNVNEELENYICSMNEDGGSVAMTKIDFDTFIPATDSGDTDDERLISIPNVNSRSKEIHDRLKEIKKDKNLLLIKTTTKNDEQQNRNKQYDDDIMYRRHKLRLLDLEEAVLIAQVMEKEQDE
;
A
#
# COMPACT_ATOMS: atom_id res chain seq x y z
N SER A 1 9.49 -5.98 1.03
CA SER A 1 9.88 -5.24 2.26
C SER A 1 9.68 -3.75 2.01
N LEU A 2 9.54 -2.93 3.06
CA LEU A 2 9.45 -1.46 2.91
C LEU A 2 10.65 -0.87 2.15
N GLN A 3 11.81 -1.51 2.24
CA GLN A 3 13.03 -1.10 1.54
C GLN A 3 12.92 -1.27 0.01
N ASN A 4 12.26 -2.34 -0.46
CA ASN A 4 12.02 -2.53 -1.89
C ASN A 4 10.98 -1.52 -2.44
N LEU A 5 10.01 -1.15 -1.61
CA LEU A 5 9.03 -0.12 -1.95
C LEU A 5 9.68 1.25 -2.07
N ALA A 6 10.47 1.67 -1.07
CA ALA A 6 11.18 2.94 -1.10
C ALA A 6 12.12 3.04 -2.32
N PHE A 7 12.86 1.97 -2.61
CA PHE A 7 13.72 1.91 -3.80
C PHE A 7 12.92 2.01 -5.11
N SER A 8 11.77 1.33 -5.20
CA SER A 8 10.88 1.41 -6.36
C SER A 8 10.36 2.84 -6.57
N MET A 9 9.87 3.47 -5.51
CA MET A 9 9.38 4.85 -5.56
C MET A 9 10.49 5.84 -5.96
N ASP A 10 11.69 5.68 -5.43
CA ASP A 10 12.80 6.57 -5.77
C ASP A 10 13.18 6.44 -7.25
N LYS A 11 13.32 5.20 -7.73
CA LYS A 11 13.73 4.90 -9.10
C LYS A 11 12.66 5.26 -10.15
N HIS A 12 11.39 4.98 -9.86
CA HIS A 12 10.31 5.05 -10.85
C HIS A 12 9.51 6.35 -10.79
N ILE A 13 9.55 7.06 -9.65
CA ILE A 13 8.75 8.28 -9.44
C ILE A 13 9.67 9.47 -9.19
N SER A 14 10.44 9.44 -8.10
CA SER A 14 11.21 10.59 -7.63
C SER A 14 12.24 11.06 -8.66
N MET A 15 13.11 10.15 -9.13
CA MET A 15 14.19 10.49 -10.04
C MET A 15 13.69 10.93 -11.42
N PRO A 16 12.78 10.21 -12.10
CA PRO A 16 12.26 10.65 -13.40
C PRO A 16 11.53 12.00 -13.33
N LEU A 17 10.69 12.20 -12.31
CA LEU A 17 9.95 13.45 -12.13
C LEU A 17 10.89 14.62 -11.85
N SER A 18 11.92 14.40 -11.03
CA SER A 18 12.93 15.43 -10.74
C SER A 18 13.69 15.86 -12.00
N ILE A 19 14.08 14.90 -12.84
CA ILE A 19 14.76 15.18 -14.12
C ILE A 19 13.83 15.94 -15.06
N LEU A 20 12.57 15.51 -15.18
CA LEU A 20 11.57 16.17 -16.01
C LEU A 20 11.38 17.64 -15.59
N ILE A 21 11.08 17.88 -14.31
CA ILE A 21 10.86 19.21 -13.77
C ILE A 21 12.10 20.09 -13.98
N HIS A 22 13.29 19.55 -13.71
CA HIS A 22 14.53 20.29 -13.91
C HIS A 22 14.71 20.73 -15.37
N ASN A 23 14.55 19.80 -16.32
CA ASN A 23 14.71 20.09 -17.74
C ASN A 23 13.65 21.09 -18.24
N LYS A 24 12.41 20.96 -17.80
CA LYS A 24 11.32 21.86 -18.19
C LYS A 24 11.46 23.25 -17.59
N ASN A 25 11.92 23.37 -16.35
CA ASN A 25 12.26 24.67 -15.77
C ASN A 25 13.40 25.38 -16.52
N LEU A 26 14.42 24.64 -16.99
CA LEU A 26 15.48 25.20 -17.83
C LEU A 26 14.94 25.69 -19.19
N GLN A 27 14.05 24.92 -19.82
CA GLN A 27 13.39 25.32 -21.07
C GLN A 27 12.52 26.57 -20.88
N LEU A 28 11.70 26.61 -19.82
CA LEU A 28 10.87 27.77 -19.47
C LEU A 28 11.72 29.02 -19.22
N SER A 29 12.79 28.90 -18.42
CA SER A 29 13.72 30.00 -18.16
C SER A 29 14.36 30.51 -19.45
N THR A 30 14.67 29.62 -20.39
CA THR A 30 15.26 29.99 -21.68
C THR A 30 14.25 30.75 -22.56
N ASN A 31 12.99 30.29 -22.60
CA ASN A 31 11.93 31.00 -23.34
C ASN A 31 11.63 32.38 -22.76
N ILE A 32 11.62 32.51 -21.43
CA ILE A 32 11.46 33.80 -20.75
C ILE A 32 12.62 34.73 -21.12
N GLN A 33 13.86 34.23 -21.09
CA GLN A 33 15.02 35.02 -21.48
C GLN A 33 14.93 35.47 -22.95
N HIS A 34 14.60 34.56 -23.87
CA HIS A 34 14.42 34.91 -25.28
C HIS A 34 13.34 35.98 -25.48
N ARG A 35 12.21 35.87 -24.78
CA ARG A 35 11.16 36.89 -24.82
C ARG A 35 11.72 38.25 -24.41
N GLN A 36 12.44 38.31 -23.30
CA GLN A 36 13.02 39.54 -22.79
C GLN A 36 14.07 40.11 -23.75
N ASP A 37 14.92 39.27 -24.33
CA ASP A 37 15.92 39.69 -25.32
C ASP A 37 15.27 40.31 -26.57
N PHE A 38 14.17 39.73 -27.06
CA PHE A 38 13.42 40.30 -28.18
C PHE A 38 12.73 41.63 -27.83
N GLU A 39 12.15 41.74 -26.63
CA GLU A 39 11.56 42.98 -26.14
C GLU A 39 12.62 44.10 -26.03
N ASP A 40 13.82 43.77 -25.54
CA ASP A 40 14.95 44.71 -25.46
C ASP A 40 15.44 45.16 -26.84
N VAL A 41 15.50 44.25 -27.82
CA VAL A 41 15.86 44.59 -29.20
C VAL A 41 14.80 45.51 -29.82
N LEU A 42 13.51 45.24 -29.62
CA LEU A 42 12.43 46.10 -30.12
C LEU A 42 12.46 47.48 -29.45
N LYS A 43 12.74 47.55 -28.15
CA LYS A 43 12.89 48.81 -27.43
C LYS A 43 14.04 49.64 -28.01
N LYS A 44 15.21 49.04 -28.24
CA LYS A 44 16.34 49.71 -28.90
C LYS A 44 15.99 50.18 -30.31
N GLY A 45 15.26 49.37 -31.08
CA GLY A 45 14.75 49.76 -32.39
C GLY A 45 13.85 50.99 -32.32
N HIS A 46 12.93 51.02 -31.36
CA HIS A 46 12.06 52.18 -31.13
C HIS A 46 12.87 53.45 -30.76
N GLU A 47 13.90 53.31 -29.92
CA GLU A 47 14.81 54.42 -29.57
C GLU A 47 15.53 54.97 -30.81
N ILE A 48 15.98 54.10 -31.74
CA ILE A 48 16.61 54.50 -33.00
C ILE A 48 15.63 55.26 -33.91
N VAL A 49 14.40 54.78 -34.04
CA VAL A 49 13.35 55.44 -34.86
C VAL A 49 13.02 56.82 -34.31
N GLU A 50 12.91 56.95 -32.99
CA GLU A 50 12.64 58.24 -32.37
C GLU A 50 13.82 59.21 -32.55
N TYR A 51 15.05 58.72 -32.45
CA TYR A 51 16.25 59.51 -32.75
C TYR A 51 16.29 59.99 -34.21
N THR A 52 16.09 59.12 -35.19
CA THR A 52 16.12 59.49 -36.62
C THR A 52 14.99 60.44 -37.00
N LYS A 53 13.82 60.29 -36.38
CA LYS A 53 12.70 61.24 -36.51
C LYS A 53 13.07 62.63 -36.00
N GLN A 54 13.73 62.73 -34.85
CA GLN A 54 14.16 64.01 -34.27
C GLN A 54 15.20 64.69 -35.16
N GLU A 55 16.19 63.94 -35.67
CA GLU A 55 17.20 64.48 -36.58
C GLU A 55 16.59 64.93 -37.92
N TYR A 56 15.64 64.18 -38.47
CA TYR A 56 14.85 64.56 -39.63
C TYR A 56 14.09 65.89 -39.42
N MET A 57 13.34 66.00 -38.32
CA MET A 57 12.58 67.22 -37.97
C MET A 57 13.50 68.43 -37.78
N LYS A 58 14.59 68.26 -37.04
CA LYS A 58 15.58 69.32 -36.80
C LYS A 58 16.23 69.80 -38.10
N THR A 59 16.50 68.90 -39.04
CA THR A 59 17.07 69.25 -40.35
C THR A 59 16.10 70.10 -41.17
N PHE A 60 14.80 69.77 -41.11
CA PHE A 60 13.75 70.58 -41.74
C PHE A 60 13.66 71.98 -41.13
N GLU A 61 13.65 72.08 -39.81
CA GLU A 61 13.58 73.36 -39.09
C GLU A 61 14.80 74.26 -39.38
N THR A 62 15.98 73.65 -39.47
CA THR A 62 17.24 74.40 -39.67
C THR A 62 17.44 74.84 -41.12
N SER A 63 17.10 73.97 -42.08
CA SER A 63 17.55 74.11 -43.47
C SER A 63 16.41 74.14 -44.50
N GLY A 64 15.17 73.82 -44.10
CA GLY A 64 14.06 73.63 -45.02
C GLY A 64 14.21 72.41 -45.95
N PRO A 65 13.44 72.34 -47.05
CA PRO A 65 13.43 71.19 -47.96
C PRO A 65 14.68 71.16 -48.85
N THR A 66 15.76 70.64 -48.29
CA THR A 66 17.08 70.49 -48.94
C THR A 66 17.40 69.02 -49.23
N PRO A 67 18.42 68.72 -50.06
CA PRO A 67 18.88 67.34 -50.25
C PRO A 67 19.25 66.63 -48.95
N ILE A 68 19.79 67.36 -47.97
CA ILE A 68 20.15 66.84 -46.64
C ILE A 68 18.88 66.44 -45.87
N PHE A 69 17.83 67.26 -45.93
CA PHE A 69 16.52 66.93 -45.36
C PHE A 69 15.94 65.65 -45.97
N TYR A 70 15.98 65.50 -47.30
CA TYR A 70 15.47 64.29 -47.95
C TYR A 70 16.29 63.04 -47.60
N ALA A 71 17.59 63.18 -47.38
CA ALA A 71 18.43 62.07 -46.87
C ALA A 71 17.99 61.65 -45.47
N ALA A 72 17.89 62.58 -44.52
CA ALA A 72 17.43 62.30 -43.16
C ALA A 72 15.99 61.74 -43.12
N HIS A 73 15.12 62.20 -44.01
CA HIS A 73 13.78 61.64 -44.19
C HIS A 73 13.83 60.18 -44.62
N ASN A 74 14.64 59.85 -45.62
CA ASN A 74 14.77 58.48 -46.11
C ASN A 74 15.32 57.56 -45.02
N ASP A 75 16.32 58.01 -44.26
CA ASP A 75 16.87 57.25 -43.13
C ASP A 75 15.79 56.97 -42.08
N TYR A 76 14.99 57.98 -41.71
CA TYR A 76 13.84 57.80 -40.82
C TYR A 76 12.83 56.78 -41.35
N ILE A 77 12.45 56.87 -42.63
CA ILE A 77 11.49 55.95 -43.24
C ILE A 77 12.03 54.51 -43.28
N ILE A 78 13.32 54.33 -43.55
CA ILE A 78 13.98 53.01 -43.55
C ILE A 78 13.91 52.40 -42.15
N GLU A 79 14.33 53.13 -41.12
CA GLU A 79 14.30 52.66 -39.74
C GLU A 79 12.86 52.39 -39.27
N LEU A 80 11.92 53.28 -39.57
CA LEU A 80 10.50 53.11 -39.23
C LEU A 80 9.93 51.83 -39.86
N THR A 81 10.21 51.60 -41.14
CA THR A 81 9.73 50.42 -41.86
C THR A 81 10.38 49.14 -41.32
N GLY A 82 11.68 49.18 -41.03
CA GLY A 82 12.42 48.07 -40.44
C GLY A 82 11.86 47.66 -39.08
N VAL A 83 11.70 48.62 -38.17
CA VAL A 83 11.18 48.38 -36.81
C VAL A 83 9.72 47.94 -36.83
N ASN A 84 8.86 48.53 -37.68
CA ASN A 84 7.49 48.06 -37.85
C ASN A 84 7.42 46.61 -38.38
N GLY A 85 8.35 46.24 -39.26
CA GLY A 85 8.51 44.87 -39.73
C GLY A 85 8.91 43.92 -38.59
N MET A 86 9.87 44.32 -37.76
CA MET A 86 10.29 43.56 -36.57
C MET A 86 9.14 43.40 -35.57
N LEU A 87 8.41 44.49 -35.30
CA LEU A 87 7.27 44.51 -34.38
C LEU A 87 6.16 43.56 -34.86
N SER A 88 5.84 43.61 -36.15
CA SER A 88 4.87 42.71 -36.77
C SER A 88 5.31 41.26 -36.65
N LYS A 89 6.57 40.94 -36.98
CA LYS A 89 7.10 39.59 -36.86
C LYS A 89 7.11 39.10 -35.41
N TYR A 90 7.42 39.98 -34.46
CA TYR A 90 7.39 39.65 -33.05
C TYR A 90 5.98 39.28 -32.58
N HIS A 91 4.98 40.14 -32.82
CA HIS A 91 3.62 39.89 -32.33
C HIS A 91 2.89 38.75 -33.05
N TYR A 92 3.11 38.57 -34.35
CA TYR A 92 2.36 37.59 -35.13
C TYR A 92 3.05 36.24 -35.29
N SER A 93 4.34 36.12 -34.92
CA SER A 93 5.08 34.86 -35.13
C SER A 93 5.93 34.49 -33.92
N ILE A 94 6.82 35.36 -33.46
CA ILE A 94 7.80 35.01 -32.42
C ILE A 94 7.13 34.82 -31.06
N LEU A 95 6.36 35.83 -30.62
CA LEU A 95 5.71 35.79 -29.31
C LEU A 95 4.71 34.62 -29.19
N PRO A 96 3.82 34.37 -30.16
CA PRO A 96 2.96 33.18 -30.13
C PRO A 96 3.75 31.87 -30.02
N SER A 97 4.86 31.74 -30.76
CA SER A 97 5.71 30.54 -30.70
C SER A 97 6.39 30.36 -29.34
N LEU A 98 6.82 31.45 -28.70
CA LEU A 98 7.40 31.39 -27.35
C LEU A 98 6.34 31.00 -26.32
N LEU A 99 5.14 31.59 -26.41
CA LEU A 99 4.02 31.27 -25.51
C LEU A 99 3.57 29.82 -25.66
N GLN A 100 3.47 29.34 -26.91
CA GLN A 100 3.17 27.94 -27.18
C GLN A 100 4.22 27.01 -26.57
N GLY A 101 5.52 27.30 -26.73
CA GLY A 101 6.57 26.49 -26.13
C GLY A 101 6.56 26.50 -24.58
N MET A 102 6.08 27.59 -23.97
CA MET A 102 5.85 27.64 -22.52
C MET A 102 4.65 26.78 -22.10
N GLU A 103 3.53 26.88 -22.82
CA GLU A 103 2.33 26.07 -22.58
C GLU A 103 2.63 24.58 -22.73
N GLU A 104 3.32 24.17 -23.79
CA GLU A 104 3.75 22.78 -24.01
C GLU A 104 4.63 22.27 -22.86
N SER A 105 5.54 23.11 -22.35
CA SER A 105 6.38 22.74 -21.20
C SER A 105 5.57 22.50 -19.92
N GLU A 106 4.57 23.35 -19.65
CA GLU A 106 3.67 23.18 -18.50
C GLU A 106 2.79 21.93 -18.64
N ILE A 107 2.23 21.69 -19.84
CA ILE A 107 1.47 20.48 -20.14
C ILE A 107 2.31 19.23 -19.86
N GLU A 108 3.55 19.18 -20.37
CA GLU A 108 4.44 18.04 -20.13
C GLU A 108 4.79 17.82 -18.65
N ILE A 109 4.93 18.90 -17.86
CA ILE A 109 5.11 18.79 -16.41
C ILE A 109 3.87 18.15 -15.77
N ILE A 110 2.67 18.64 -16.12
CA ILE A 110 1.41 18.11 -15.59
C ILE A 110 1.23 16.65 -15.98
N GLU A 111 1.48 16.29 -17.23
CA GLU A 111 1.43 14.90 -17.71
C GLU A 111 2.43 14.00 -16.97
N GLY A 112 3.63 14.51 -16.71
CA GLY A 112 4.64 13.81 -15.90
C GLY A 112 4.20 13.58 -14.46
N ILE A 113 3.58 14.58 -13.82
CA ILE A 113 3.01 14.45 -12.48
C ILE A 113 1.87 13.42 -12.48
N CYS A 114 0.95 13.50 -13.44
CA CYS A 114 -0.14 12.54 -13.58
C CYS A 114 0.37 11.11 -13.76
N SER A 115 1.36 10.90 -14.63
CA SER A 115 2.01 9.61 -14.85
C SER A 115 2.69 9.09 -13.58
N SER A 116 3.33 9.99 -12.83
CA SER A 116 3.97 9.68 -11.55
C SER A 116 2.96 9.23 -10.48
N LEU A 117 1.81 9.90 -10.40
CA LEU A 117 0.71 9.53 -9.51
C LEU A 117 0.08 8.19 -9.89
N GLN A 118 -0.10 7.92 -11.19
CA GLN A 118 -0.56 6.62 -11.68
C GLN A 118 0.43 5.51 -11.30
N CYS A 119 1.73 5.74 -11.48
CA CYS A 119 2.77 4.79 -11.07
C CYS A 119 2.74 4.54 -9.56
N LEU A 120 2.55 5.59 -8.75
CA LEU A 120 2.42 5.46 -7.30
C LEU A 120 1.21 4.60 -6.91
N ALA A 121 0.07 4.81 -7.56
CA ALA A 121 -1.14 4.01 -7.33
C ALA A 121 -0.92 2.54 -7.69
N GLN A 122 -0.26 2.25 -8.82
CA GLN A 122 0.09 0.89 -9.24
C GLN A 122 1.01 0.20 -8.23
N ILE A 123 2.08 0.87 -7.80
CA ILE A 123 3.00 0.35 -6.79
C ILE A 123 2.25 0.06 -5.47
N ALA A 124 1.36 0.95 -5.04
CA ALA A 124 0.56 0.74 -3.84
C ALA A 124 -0.37 -0.48 -3.96
N GLN A 125 -0.98 -0.66 -5.13
CA GLN A 125 -1.82 -1.82 -5.43
C GLN A 125 -1.01 -3.12 -5.38
N GLU A 126 0.14 -3.19 -6.04
CA GLU A 126 1.02 -4.36 -6.02
C GLU A 126 1.46 -4.73 -4.59
N GLN A 127 1.76 -3.73 -3.76
CA GLN A 127 2.09 -3.96 -2.34
C GLN A 127 0.90 -4.51 -1.56
N HIS A 128 -0.31 -4.05 -1.84
CA HIS A 128 -1.52 -4.56 -1.22
C HIS A 128 -1.75 -6.03 -1.59
N GLU A 129 -1.62 -6.37 -2.87
CA GLU A 129 -1.77 -7.74 -3.37
C GLU A 129 -0.72 -8.70 -2.77
N GLN A 130 0.55 -8.28 -2.71
CA GLN A 130 1.61 -9.05 -2.05
C GLN A 130 1.30 -9.30 -0.58
N ARG A 131 0.87 -8.26 0.15
CA ARG A 131 0.50 -8.40 1.57
C ARG A 131 -0.69 -9.34 1.74
N GLN A 132 -1.69 -9.23 0.90
CA GLN A 132 -2.86 -10.11 0.94
C GLN A 132 -2.47 -11.57 0.68
N HIS A 133 -1.58 -11.82 -0.29
CA HIS A 133 -1.05 -13.15 -0.56
C HIS A 133 -0.29 -13.73 0.63
N SER A 134 0.60 -12.94 1.25
CA SER A 134 1.32 -13.37 2.46
C SER A 134 0.38 -13.70 3.62
N LEU A 135 -0.66 -12.89 3.84
CA LEU A 135 -1.66 -13.14 4.88
C LEU A 135 -2.47 -14.42 4.58
N LYS A 136 -2.89 -14.63 3.34
CA LYS A 136 -3.59 -15.87 2.93
C LYS A 136 -2.72 -17.10 3.17
N SER A 137 -1.44 -17.04 2.80
CA SER A 137 -0.47 -18.12 3.05
C SER A 137 -0.34 -18.41 4.55
N PHE A 138 -0.20 -17.38 5.38
CA PHE A 138 -0.15 -17.53 6.84
C PHE A 138 -1.42 -18.17 7.40
N VAL A 139 -2.61 -17.74 6.96
CA VAL A 139 -3.89 -18.35 7.36
C VAL A 139 -3.91 -19.83 7.01
N LEU A 140 -3.54 -20.20 5.77
CA LEU A 140 -3.48 -21.60 5.34
C LEU A 140 -2.52 -22.43 6.20
N THR A 141 -1.32 -21.93 6.48
CA THR A 141 -0.37 -22.61 7.35
C THR A 141 -0.93 -22.77 8.77
N SER A 142 -1.59 -21.74 9.31
CA SER A 142 -2.19 -21.79 10.65
C SER A 142 -3.39 -22.74 10.73
N SER A 143 -4.20 -22.84 9.69
CA SER A 143 -5.34 -23.76 9.64
C SER A 143 -4.91 -25.21 9.43
N ASN A 144 -3.74 -25.41 8.83
CA ASN A 144 -3.14 -26.74 8.64
C ASN A 144 -2.42 -27.25 9.90
N LEU A 145 -2.36 -26.46 10.98
CA LEU A 145 -1.83 -26.91 12.27
C LEU A 145 -2.78 -27.96 12.85
N ASN A 146 -2.41 -29.22 12.70
CA ASN A 146 -3.12 -30.35 13.28
C ASN A 146 -2.38 -30.85 14.51
N VAL A 147 -2.90 -30.54 15.68
CA VAL A 147 -2.32 -30.91 16.98
C VAL A 147 -2.07 -32.41 17.09
N ASN A 148 -2.94 -33.24 16.50
CA ASN A 148 -2.78 -34.70 16.56
C ASN A 148 -1.63 -35.16 15.65
N GLU A 149 -1.49 -34.57 14.47
CA GLU A 149 -0.39 -34.87 13.55
C GLU A 149 0.96 -34.37 14.09
N GLU A 150 0.99 -33.19 14.71
CA GLU A 150 2.18 -32.70 15.40
C GLU A 150 2.56 -33.57 16.60
N LEU A 151 1.58 -34.05 17.38
CA LEU A 151 1.82 -34.96 18.48
C LEU A 151 2.32 -36.32 18.00
N GLU A 152 1.76 -36.87 16.91
CA GLU A 152 2.24 -38.10 16.28
C GLU A 152 3.66 -37.93 15.76
N ASN A 153 3.94 -36.84 15.03
CA ASN A 153 5.29 -36.53 14.56
C ASN A 153 6.27 -36.36 15.74
N TYR A 154 5.84 -35.75 16.83
CA TYR A 154 6.63 -35.61 18.06
C TYR A 154 6.91 -36.97 18.73
N ILE A 155 5.88 -37.81 18.92
CA ILE A 155 6.03 -39.17 19.47
C ILE A 155 6.94 -40.02 18.59
N CYS A 156 6.77 -39.97 17.26
CA CYS A 156 7.63 -40.64 16.30
C CYS A 156 9.08 -40.12 16.38
N SER A 157 9.29 -38.81 16.56
CA SER A 157 10.63 -38.24 16.72
C SER A 157 11.28 -38.59 18.07
N MET A 158 10.49 -38.88 19.11
CA MET A 158 10.98 -39.37 20.41
C MET A 158 11.23 -40.88 20.44
N ASN A 159 10.62 -41.62 19.52
CA ASN A 159 10.88 -43.04 19.32
C ASN A 159 12.07 -43.23 18.37
N GLU A 160 13.24 -42.71 18.72
CA GLU A 160 14.48 -42.91 17.93
C GLU A 160 14.93 -44.38 17.89
N ASP A 161 14.44 -45.21 18.81
CA ASP A 161 14.60 -46.67 18.77
C ASP A 161 13.24 -47.32 18.46
N GLY A 162 13.12 -47.90 17.27
CA GLY A 162 11.94 -48.58 16.74
C GLY A 162 11.56 -49.87 17.49
N GLY A 163 11.38 -49.79 18.80
CA GLY A 163 10.81 -50.82 19.64
C GLY A 163 9.66 -50.21 20.42
N SER A 164 8.44 -50.33 19.89
CA SER A 164 7.31 -50.51 20.79
C SER A 164 7.69 -51.73 21.62
N VAL A 165 8.17 -51.53 22.85
CA VAL A 165 8.10 -52.57 23.86
C VAL A 165 6.62 -52.66 24.19
N ALA A 166 5.86 -53.24 23.25
CA ALA A 166 4.60 -53.86 23.55
C ALA A 166 4.98 -54.90 24.58
N MET A 167 4.89 -54.52 25.86
CA MET A 167 5.00 -55.46 26.95
C MET A 167 4.02 -56.56 26.59
N THR A 168 4.56 -57.73 26.27
CA THR A 168 3.75 -58.91 26.04
C THR A 168 2.86 -59.02 27.26
N LYS A 169 1.56 -59.15 27.00
CA LYS A 169 0.58 -59.35 28.06
C LYS A 169 1.14 -60.43 28.97
N ILE A 170 1.34 -60.10 30.25
CA ILE A 170 1.83 -61.06 31.23
C ILE A 170 0.76 -62.14 31.31
N ASP A 171 1.04 -63.30 30.75
CA ASP A 171 0.20 -64.46 30.91
C ASP A 171 0.35 -65.00 32.32
N PHE A 172 -0.68 -65.66 32.82
CA PHE A 172 -0.55 -66.38 34.08
C PHE A 172 0.49 -67.48 33.89
N ASP A 173 1.60 -67.37 34.61
CA ASP A 173 2.54 -68.47 34.74
C ASP A 173 1.74 -69.69 35.23
N THR A 174 1.76 -70.76 34.44
CA THR A 174 1.14 -72.01 34.83
C THR A 174 1.97 -72.55 35.99
N PHE A 175 1.50 -72.28 37.20
CA PHE A 175 2.12 -72.81 38.40
C PHE A 175 2.02 -74.34 38.34
N ILE A 176 3.12 -75.02 38.05
CA ILE A 176 3.23 -76.46 38.21
C ILE A 176 3.38 -76.67 39.71
N PRO A 177 2.40 -77.27 40.43
CA PRO A 177 2.59 -77.58 41.83
C PRO A 177 3.72 -78.61 41.90
N ALA A 178 4.77 -78.32 42.67
CA ALA A 178 5.70 -79.36 43.06
C ALA A 178 4.88 -80.48 43.73
N THR A 179 4.89 -81.68 43.14
CA THR A 179 4.37 -82.86 43.81
C THR A 179 5.31 -83.15 44.96
N ASP A 180 5.02 -82.58 46.12
CA ASP A 180 5.55 -83.09 47.37
C ASP A 180 4.40 -83.30 48.35
N SER A 181 4.23 -84.57 48.68
CA SER A 181 3.35 -85.11 49.69
C SER A 181 3.86 -84.72 51.06
N GLY A 182 3.06 -84.01 51.84
CA GLY A 182 3.37 -83.76 53.23
C GLY A 182 2.32 -82.91 53.90
N ASP A 183 1.34 -83.57 54.50
CA ASP A 183 0.43 -83.00 55.48
C ASP A 183 1.22 -82.25 56.57
N THR A 184 0.91 -80.96 56.76
CA THR A 184 0.62 -80.41 58.09
C THR A 184 -0.12 -79.07 57.98
N ASP A 185 -1.36 -79.13 58.45
CA ASP A 185 -2.16 -78.08 59.08
C ASP A 185 -1.44 -76.77 59.45
N ASP A 186 -1.88 -75.66 58.86
CA ASP A 186 -1.91 -74.38 59.57
C ASP A 186 -3.02 -73.46 59.01
N GLU A 187 -4.18 -73.51 59.68
CA GLU A 187 -5.30 -72.59 59.50
C GLU A 187 -4.90 -71.17 59.95
N ARG A 188 -4.36 -70.39 59.03
CA ARG A 188 -4.59 -68.93 59.01
C ARG A 188 -5.18 -68.55 57.67
N LEU A 189 -6.44 -68.95 57.47
CA LEU A 189 -7.30 -68.40 56.43
C LEU A 189 -7.41 -66.89 56.65
N ILE A 190 -6.53 -66.15 55.97
CA ILE A 190 -6.79 -64.75 55.63
C ILE A 190 -8.20 -64.75 55.04
N SER A 191 -9.15 -64.05 55.66
CA SER A 191 -10.52 -63.95 55.17
C SER A 191 -10.47 -63.32 53.78
N ILE A 192 -10.43 -64.17 52.74
CA ILE A 192 -10.44 -63.74 51.36
C ILE A 192 -11.82 -63.10 51.18
N PRO A 193 -11.91 -61.79 50.88
CA PRO A 193 -13.19 -61.15 50.68
C PRO A 193 -13.95 -61.94 49.63
N ASN A 194 -15.17 -62.35 49.96
CA ASN A 194 -16.06 -63.09 49.06
C ASN A 194 -15.99 -62.44 47.67
N VAL A 195 -15.58 -63.20 46.66
CA VAL A 195 -15.34 -62.71 45.29
C VAL A 195 -16.59 -61.97 44.78
N ASN A 196 -17.79 -62.38 45.19
CA ASN A 196 -19.04 -61.70 44.86
C ASN A 196 -19.17 -60.33 45.52
N SER A 197 -18.69 -60.17 46.77
CA SER A 197 -18.66 -58.88 47.47
C SER A 197 -17.63 -57.93 46.86
N ARG A 198 -16.44 -58.45 46.52
CA ARG A 198 -15.38 -57.66 45.88
C ARG A 198 -15.74 -57.26 44.45
N SER A 199 -16.38 -58.17 43.69
CA SER A 199 -16.89 -57.87 42.34
C SER A 199 -17.94 -56.76 42.39
N LYS A 200 -18.86 -56.82 43.36
CA LYS A 200 -19.87 -55.78 43.58
C LYS A 200 -19.25 -54.43 43.94
N GLU A 201 -18.28 -54.40 44.85
CA GLU A 201 -17.56 -53.18 45.22
C GLU A 201 -16.81 -52.56 44.03
N ILE A 202 -16.10 -53.38 43.23
CA ILE A 202 -15.40 -52.91 42.02
C ILE A 202 -16.41 -52.35 41.02
N HIS A 203 -17.56 -53.00 40.84
CA HIS A 203 -18.59 -52.55 39.91
C HIS A 203 -19.20 -51.21 40.34
N ASP A 204 -19.48 -51.04 41.64
CA ASP A 204 -20.01 -49.81 42.20
C ASP A 204 -19.00 -48.65 42.07
N ARG A 205 -17.72 -48.89 42.39
CA ARG A 205 -16.65 -47.89 42.21
C ARG A 205 -16.44 -47.50 40.74
N LEU A 206 -16.50 -48.47 39.82
CA LEU A 206 -16.42 -48.18 38.37
C LEU A 206 -17.61 -47.37 37.88
N LYS A 207 -18.80 -47.59 38.43
CA LYS A 207 -20.01 -46.82 38.09
C LYS A 207 -19.91 -45.38 38.56
N GLU A 208 -19.34 -45.16 39.75
CA GLU A 208 -19.08 -43.82 40.30
C GLU A 208 -18.02 -43.08 39.48
N ILE A 209 -16.89 -43.71 39.16
CA ILE A 209 -15.84 -43.13 38.31
C ILE A 209 -16.39 -42.75 36.92
N LYS A 210 -17.25 -43.59 36.33
CA LYS A 210 -17.91 -43.26 35.06
C LYS A 210 -18.84 -42.05 35.18
N LYS A 211 -19.55 -41.91 36.30
CA LYS A 211 -20.43 -40.76 36.56
C LYS A 211 -19.62 -39.47 36.68
N ASP A 212 -18.51 -39.50 37.42
CA ASP A 212 -17.63 -38.35 37.60
C ASP A 212 -16.97 -37.92 36.29
N LYS A 213 -16.55 -38.89 35.45
CA LYS A 213 -16.04 -38.62 34.11
C LYS A 213 -17.07 -37.92 33.23
N ASN A 214 -18.33 -38.36 33.25
CA ASN A 214 -19.40 -37.72 32.49
C ASN A 214 -19.71 -36.31 33.00
N LEU A 215 -19.67 -36.09 34.32
CA LEU A 215 -19.86 -34.77 34.90
C LEU A 215 -18.74 -33.81 34.50
N LEU A 216 -17.50 -34.29 34.46
CA LEU A 216 -16.35 -33.51 34.00
C LEU A 216 -16.50 -33.14 32.52
N LEU A 217 -16.94 -34.09 31.68
CA LEU A 217 -17.15 -33.87 30.25
C LEU A 217 -18.21 -32.80 29.99
N ILE A 218 -19.34 -32.85 30.71
CA ILE A 218 -20.39 -31.84 30.65
C ILE A 218 -19.85 -30.46 31.05
N LYS A 219 -19.07 -30.37 32.14
CA LYS A 219 -18.46 -29.10 32.57
C LYS A 219 -17.52 -28.53 31.52
N THR A 220 -16.75 -29.37 30.83
CA THR A 220 -15.84 -28.92 29.77
C THR A 220 -16.57 -28.45 28.52
N THR A 221 -17.67 -29.12 28.11
CA THR A 221 -18.45 -28.69 26.95
C THR A 221 -19.18 -27.37 27.21
N THR A 222 -19.80 -27.19 28.39
CA THR A 222 -20.44 -25.91 28.73
C THR A 222 -19.48 -24.73 28.73
N LYS A 223 -18.23 -24.92 29.19
CA LYS A 223 -17.21 -23.85 29.15
C LYS A 223 -16.80 -23.49 27.72
N ASN A 224 -16.73 -24.47 26.83
CA ASN A 224 -16.44 -24.23 25.41
C ASN A 224 -17.59 -23.48 24.72
N ASP A 225 -18.85 -23.83 25.01
CA ASP A 225 -20.03 -23.16 24.47
C ASP A 225 -20.10 -21.69 24.92
N GLU A 226 -19.79 -21.41 26.19
CA GLU A 226 -19.68 -20.05 26.73
C GLU A 226 -18.57 -19.23 26.03
N GLN A 227 -17.41 -19.84 25.79
CA GLN A 227 -16.31 -19.21 25.06
C GLN A 227 -16.71 -18.89 23.62
N GLN A 228 -17.40 -19.83 22.95
CA GLN A 228 -17.84 -19.66 21.57
C GLN A 228 -18.91 -18.56 21.45
N ASN A 229 -19.81 -18.44 22.43
CA ASN A 229 -20.78 -17.35 22.48
C ASN A 229 -20.12 -15.98 22.71
N ARG A 230 -19.09 -15.90 23.56
CA ARG A 230 -18.30 -14.65 23.73
C ARG A 230 -17.61 -14.23 22.44
N ASN A 231 -17.06 -15.18 21.69
CA ASN A 231 -16.40 -14.90 20.42
C ASN A 231 -17.39 -14.40 19.36
N LYS A 232 -18.57 -15.01 19.25
CA LYS A 232 -19.64 -14.53 18.34
C LYS A 232 -20.07 -13.10 18.66
N GLN A 233 -20.24 -12.79 19.96
CA GLN A 233 -20.60 -11.43 20.38
C GLN A 233 -19.52 -10.39 20.02
N TYR A 234 -18.25 -10.78 20.04
CA TYR A 234 -17.14 -9.92 19.62
C TYR A 234 -17.12 -9.69 18.10
N ASP A 235 -17.40 -10.73 17.31
CA ASP A 235 -17.50 -10.63 15.85
C ASP A 235 -18.67 -9.73 15.41
N ASP A 236 -19.82 -9.84 16.08
CA ASP A 236 -20.98 -8.99 15.84
C ASP A 236 -20.68 -7.51 16.12
N ASP A 237 -19.93 -7.22 17.20
CA ASP A 237 -19.53 -5.85 17.54
C ASP A 237 -18.51 -5.27 16.54
N ILE A 238 -17.56 -6.09 16.05
CA ILE A 238 -16.65 -5.69 14.96
C ILE A 238 -17.44 -5.39 13.67
N MET A 239 -18.42 -6.24 13.35
CA MET A 239 -19.25 -6.07 12.15
C MET A 239 -20.06 -4.78 12.22
N TYR A 240 -20.65 -4.48 13.38
CA TYR A 240 -21.36 -3.24 13.64
C TYR A 240 -20.46 -2.00 13.47
N ARG A 241 -19.24 -2.01 14.05
CA ARG A 241 -18.28 -0.91 13.89
C ARG A 241 -17.87 -0.68 12.43
N ARG A 242 -17.63 -1.75 11.67
CA ARG A 242 -17.32 -1.67 10.23
C ARG A 242 -18.49 -1.14 9.40
N HIS A 243 -19.72 -1.47 9.77
CA HIS A 243 -20.89 -0.91 9.10
C HIS A 243 -21.03 0.59 9.39
N LYS A 244 -20.82 1.00 10.65
CA LYS A 244 -20.86 2.40 11.05
C LYS A 244 -19.80 3.26 10.34
N LEU A 245 -18.57 2.75 10.20
CA LEU A 245 -17.52 3.45 9.45
C LEU A 245 -17.90 3.66 7.97
N ARG A 246 -18.46 2.63 7.32
CA ARG A 246 -18.93 2.75 5.93
C ARG A 246 -20.02 3.80 5.75
N LEU A 247 -20.89 3.98 6.74
CA LEU A 247 -21.92 5.03 6.69
C LEU A 247 -21.29 6.43 6.82
N LEU A 248 -20.27 6.60 7.66
CA LEU A 248 -19.55 7.87 7.77
C LEU A 248 -18.80 8.22 6.48
N ASP A 249 -18.13 7.25 5.86
CA ASP A 249 -17.45 7.46 4.57
C ASP A 249 -18.44 7.85 3.46
N LEU A 250 -19.67 7.28 3.49
CA LEU A 250 -20.75 7.63 2.57
C LEU A 250 -21.30 9.05 2.83
N GLU A 251 -21.49 9.44 4.09
CA GLU A 251 -21.91 10.79 4.44
C GLU A 251 -20.88 11.85 4.01
N GLU A 252 -19.59 11.56 4.20
CA GLU A 252 -18.49 12.43 3.76
C GLU A 252 -18.45 12.54 2.23
N ALA A 253 -18.61 11.43 1.51
CA ALA A 253 -18.68 11.43 0.05
C ALA A 253 -19.87 12.23 -0.50
N VAL A 254 -21.04 12.17 0.16
CA VAL A 254 -22.22 12.97 -0.21
C VAL A 254 -21.96 14.46 0.04
N LEU A 255 -21.28 14.81 1.14
CA LEU A 255 -20.95 16.20 1.44
C LEU A 255 -19.99 16.78 0.40
N ILE A 256 -18.98 16.00 -0.01
CA ILE A 256 -18.03 16.38 -1.07
C ILE A 256 -18.76 16.58 -2.38
N ALA A 257 -19.66 15.67 -2.75
CA ALA A 257 -20.46 15.79 -3.98
C ALA A 257 -21.34 17.06 -3.97
N GLN A 258 -21.96 17.41 -2.85
CA GLN A 258 -22.76 18.63 -2.71
C GLN A 258 -21.94 19.92 -2.79
N VAL A 259 -20.68 19.89 -2.34
CA VAL A 259 -19.76 21.03 -2.49
C VAL A 259 -19.34 21.17 -3.95
N MET A 260 -19.04 20.06 -4.62
CA MET A 260 -18.66 20.07 -6.04
C MET A 260 -19.80 20.53 -6.97
N GLU A 261 -21.05 20.18 -6.67
CA GLU A 261 -22.22 20.69 -7.43
C GLU A 261 -22.40 22.20 -7.26
N LYS A 262 -22.14 22.73 -6.07
CA LYS A 262 -22.24 24.18 -5.83
C LYS A 262 -21.14 25.00 -6.52
N GLU A 263 -19.96 24.43 -6.69
CA GLU A 263 -18.86 25.09 -7.41
C GLU A 263 -19.03 25.05 -8.94
N GLN A 264 -19.93 24.23 -9.49
CA GLN A 264 -20.25 24.21 -10.93
C GLN A 264 -21.36 25.19 -11.34
N ASP A 265 -22.14 25.70 -10.37
CA ASP A 265 -23.24 26.63 -10.59
C ASP A 265 -22.86 28.11 -10.34
N GLU A 266 -21.61 28.41 -9.95
CA GLU A 266 -21.01 29.76 -9.85
C GLU A 266 -20.07 30.06 -11.02
#